data_AF-A0A359LYP4-F1
#
_entry.id   AF-A0A359LYP4-F1
#
_cell.length_a   1.000
_cell.length_b   1.000
_cell.length_c   1.000
_cell.angle_alpha   90.00
_cell.angle_beta   90.00
_cell.angle_gamma   90.00
#
_symmetry.space_group_name_H-M   'P 1'
#
loop_
_entity.id
_entity.type
_entity.pdbx_description
1 polymer ?
#
loop_
_entity_poly.entity_id
_entity_poly.type
_entity_poly.pdbx_seq_one_letter_code
_entity_poly.pdbx_strand_id
1 'polypeptide(L)'
;RGETLEVRTKDIERGLEVSLFYTVFPAQDIVKRHARITNRTPARTVLESAQSATWHVPQGRYRLSYLTGRWAGETQLVREPV
;
A
#
# COMPACT_ATOMS: atom_id res chain seq x y z
N ARG A 1 11.39 16.05 7.46
CA ARG A 1 10.09 15.78 8.14
C ARG A 1 9.02 15.90 7.06
N GLY A 2 8.12 14.92 6.93
CA GLY A 2 7.06 14.94 5.92
C GLY A 2 5.72 15.36 6.51
N GLU A 3 4.85 15.95 5.70
CA GLU A 3 3.46 16.24 6.06
C GLU A 3 2.59 15.01 5.80
N THR A 4 1.61 14.75 6.67
CA THR A 4 0.78 13.54 6.60
C THR A 4 -0.70 13.88 6.46
N LEU A 5 -1.33 13.34 5.43
CA LEU A 5 -2.78 13.29 5.28
C LEU A 5 -3.32 11.99 5.90
N GLU A 6 -4.32 12.10 6.77
CA GLU A 6 -5.11 10.97 7.26
C GLU A 6 -6.48 10.97 6.58
N VAL A 7 -6.83 9.87 5.91
CA VAL A 7 -8.16 9.63 5.35
C VAL A 7 -8.83 8.55 6.18
N ARG A 8 -9.96 8.88 6.82
CA ARG A 8 -10.73 7.94 7.64
C ARG A 8 -11.90 7.38 6.85
N THR A 9 -12.02 6.06 6.83
CA THR A 9 -13.15 5.36 6.25
C THR A 9 -13.74 4.41 7.28
N LYS A 10 -15.02 4.11 7.10
CA LYS A 10 -15.76 3.18 7.94
C LYS A 10 -16.69 2.36 7.06
N ASP A 11 -16.78 1.08 7.35
CA ASP A 11 -17.85 0.23 6.83
C ASP A 11 -19.21 0.75 7.34
N ILE A 12 -20.18 0.94 6.44
CA ILE A 12 -21.47 1.54 6.80
C ILE A 12 -22.30 0.58 7.66
N GLU A 13 -22.19 -0.73 7.41
CA GLU A 13 -22.97 -1.77 8.08
C GLU A 13 -22.27 -2.30 9.33
N ARG A 14 -20.94 -2.20 9.39
CA ARG A 14 -20.11 -2.82 10.44
C ARG A 14 -19.28 -1.80 11.21
N GLY A 15 -18.86 -2.18 12.41
CA GLY A 15 -17.92 -1.41 13.23
C GLY A 15 -16.46 -1.47 12.76
N LEU A 16 -16.19 -1.65 11.46
CA LEU A 16 -14.83 -1.71 10.95
C LEU A 16 -14.40 -0.32 10.44
N GLU A 17 -13.30 0.18 10.97
CA GLU A 17 -12.73 1.48 10.59
C GLU A 17 -11.35 1.29 9.98
N VAL A 18 -11.03 2.08 8.94
CA VAL A 18 -9.71 2.12 8.33
C VAL A 18 -9.23 3.56 8.22
N SER A 19 -8.10 3.87 8.86
CA SER A 19 -7.37 5.12 8.63
C SER A 19 -6.24 4.86 7.64
N LEU A 20 -6.24 5.56 6.51
CA LEU A 20 -5.18 5.56 5.50
C LEU A 20 -4.29 6.79 5.73
N PHE A 21 -2.98 6.58 5.78
CA PHE A 21 -2.01 7.64 6.03
C PHE A 21 -1.10 7.83 4.82
N TYR A 22 -0.99 9.07 4.34
CA TYR A 22 -0.15 9.46 3.22
C TYR A 22 0.84 10.53 3.70
N THR A 23 2.11 10.18 3.84
CA THR A 23 3.16 11.14 4.22
C THR A 23 3.98 11.53 2.99
N VAL A 24 4.03 12.82 2.67
CA VAL A 24 4.78 13.36 1.52
C VAL A 24 6.15 13.86 1.98
N PHE A 25 7.20 13.49 1.24
CA PHE A 25 8.57 13.95 1.39
C PHE A 25 8.99 14.67 0.10
N PRO A 26 8.74 15.99 -0.02
CA PRO A 26 8.89 16.72 -1.29
C PRO A 26 10.32 16.76 -1.81
N ALA A 27 11.33 16.75 -0.94
CA ALA A 27 12.72 16.81 -1.36
C ALA A 27 13.23 15.50 -1.98
N GLN A 28 12.45 14.43 -1.91
CA GLN A 28 12.81 13.09 -2.37
C GLN A 28 11.84 12.51 -3.40
N ASP A 29 10.75 13.22 -3.70
CA ASP A 29 9.62 12.70 -4.49
C ASP A 29 9.06 11.36 -3.96
N ILE A 30 9.02 11.22 -2.63
CA ILE A 30 8.52 10.01 -1.96
C ILE A 30 7.18 10.26 -1.28
N VAL A 31 6.23 9.35 -1.51
CA VAL A 31 4.99 9.23 -0.72
C VAL A 31 5.01 7.92 0.06
N LYS A 32 5.12 8.03 1.38
CA LYS A 32 4.97 6.89 2.30
C LYS A 32 3.49 6.63 2.55
N ARG A 33 3.07 5.36 2.49
CA ARG A 33 1.69 4.93 2.72
C ARG A 33 1.62 3.81 3.75
N HIS A 34 0.61 3.85 4.61
CA HIS A 34 0.23 2.74 5.47
C HIS A 34 -1.24 2.86 5.89
N ALA A 35 -1.80 1.78 6.43
CA ALA A 35 -3.16 1.73 6.93
C ALA A 35 -3.19 1.29 8.40
N ARG A 36 -4.16 1.82 9.16
CA ARG A 36 -4.53 1.33 10.48
C ARG A 36 -5.96 0.83 10.42
N ILE A 37 -6.16 -0.46 10.65
CA ILE A 37 -7.47 -1.11 10.67
C ILE A 37 -7.87 -1.31 12.13
N THR A 38 -9.06 -0.82 12.49
CA THR A 38 -9.60 -0.90 13.86
C THR A 38 -10.91 -1.68 13.84
N ASN A 39 -10.94 -2.83 14.52
CA ASN A 39 -12.16 -3.61 14.72
C ASN A 39 -12.92 -3.08 15.95
N ARG A 40 -14.05 -2.41 15.74
CA ARG A 40 -15.01 -2.02 16.79
C ARG A 40 -16.28 -2.87 16.79
N THR A 41 -16.28 -3.99 16.07
CA THR A 41 -17.39 -4.96 16.13
C THR A 41 -17.32 -5.76 17.44
N PRO A 42 -18.44 -6.34 17.91
CA PRO A 42 -18.42 -7.21 19.09
C PRO A 42 -17.78 -8.58 18.82
N ALA A 43 -17.55 -8.92 17.56
CA ALA A 43 -16.99 -10.20 17.14
C ALA A 43 -15.51 -10.08 16.74
N ARG A 44 -14.81 -11.21 16.77
CA ARG A 44 -13.45 -11.30 16.24
C ARG A 44 -13.50 -11.24 14.70
N THR A 45 -12.68 -10.37 14.12
CA THR A 45 -12.46 -10.26 12.68
C THR A 45 -11.10 -10.83 12.31
N VAL A 46 -11.03 -11.56 11.20
CA VAL A 46 -9.77 -12.04 10.61
C VAL A 46 -9.39 -11.13 9.46
N LEU A 47 -8.13 -10.69 9.42
CA LEU A 47 -7.59 -9.91 8.31
C LEU A 47 -6.83 -10.86 7.38
N GLU A 48 -7.43 -11.20 6.25
CA GLU A 48 -6.83 -12.12 5.28
C GLU A 48 -5.81 -11.42 4.37
N SER A 49 -6.05 -10.13 4.10
CA SER A 49 -5.27 -9.35 3.14
C SER A 49 -5.32 -7.88 3.52
N ALA A 50 -4.15 -7.22 3.52
CA ALA A 50 -4.02 -5.79 3.75
C ALA A 50 -2.76 -5.24 3.08
N GLN A 51 -2.90 -4.73 1.86
CA GLN A 51 -1.81 -4.07 1.17
C GLN A 51 -1.59 -2.68 1.76
N SER A 52 -0.33 -2.29 1.96
CA SER A 52 0.02 -0.91 2.37
C SER A 52 -0.32 0.14 1.30
N ALA A 53 -0.57 -0.30 0.06
CA ALA A 53 -0.81 0.55 -1.09
C ALA A 53 -1.43 -0.22 -2.27
N THR A 54 -2.19 0.50 -3.08
CA THR A 54 -2.57 0.09 -4.45
C THR A 54 -2.22 1.21 -5.43
N TRP A 55 -2.11 0.87 -6.72
CA TRP A 55 -1.88 1.82 -7.81
C TRP A 55 -2.85 1.55 -8.94
N HIS A 56 -3.58 2.59 -9.36
CA HIS A 56 -4.38 2.57 -10.57
C HIS A 56 -3.70 3.49 -11.57
N VAL A 57 -3.11 2.91 -12.62
CA VAL A 57 -2.44 3.66 -13.68
C VAL A 57 -3.40 3.86 -14.87
N PRO A 58 -3.30 4.96 -15.64
CA PRO A 58 -4.07 5.15 -16.86
C PRO A 58 -3.81 4.05 -17.90
N GLN A 59 -4.64 3.98 -18.94
CA GLN A 59 -4.38 3.08 -20.07
C GLN A 59 -3.09 3.48 -20.79
N GLY A 60 -2.24 2.50 -21.10
CA GLY A 60 -0.96 2.73 -21.76
C GLY A 60 -0.17 1.46 -21.95
N ARG A 61 1.06 1.58 -22.46
CA ARG A 61 2.04 0.49 -22.52
C ARG A 61 3.01 0.64 -21.38
N TYR A 62 3.11 -0.37 -20.53
CA TYR A 62 3.94 -0.32 -19.33
C TYR A 62 4.96 -1.46 -19.33
N ARG A 63 5.94 -1.32 -18.44
CA ARG A 63 6.97 -2.33 -18.18
C ARG A 63 7.14 -2.50 -16.68
N LEU A 64 6.97 -3.71 -16.18
CA LEU A 64 7.29 -4.04 -14.80
C LEU A 64 8.80 -4.28 -14.68
N SER A 65 9.44 -3.68 -13.67
CA SER A 65 10.83 -3.96 -13.30
C SER A 65 10.85 -4.43 -11.85
N TYR A 66 11.42 -5.58 -11.59
CA TYR A 66 11.50 -6.12 -10.23
C TYR A 66 12.82 -6.85 -10.01
N LEU A 67 13.24 -6.90 -8.75
CA LEU A 67 14.40 -7.66 -8.33
C LEU A 67 13.94 -9.04 -7.87
N THR A 68 14.58 -10.08 -8.38
CA THR A 68 14.44 -11.45 -7.94
C THR A 68 15.82 -12.07 -7.80
N GLY A 69 15.91 -13.30 -7.31
CA GLY A 69 17.21 -13.94 -7.18
C GLY A 69 17.17 -15.21 -6.36
N ARG A 70 18.37 -15.63 -5.97
CA ARG A 70 18.62 -16.76 -5.08
C ARG A 70 19.78 -16.40 -4.15
N TRP A 71 20.04 -17.25 -3.18
CA TRP A 71 21.25 -17.13 -2.36
C TRP A 71 22.51 -17.05 -3.24
N ALA A 72 23.41 -16.12 -2.93
CA ALA A 72 24.61 -15.78 -3.72
C ALA A 72 24.28 -15.21 -5.13
N GLY A 73 23.14 -14.53 -5.27
CA GLY A 73 22.64 -13.95 -6.52
C GLY A 73 21.32 -13.21 -6.33
N GLU A 74 21.22 -12.36 -5.31
CA GLU A 74 19.98 -11.86 -4.73
C GLU A 74 19.27 -10.77 -5.56
N THR A 75 20.02 -9.99 -6.34
CA THR A 75 19.55 -8.73 -6.95
C THR A 75 19.45 -8.77 -8.48
N GLN A 76 18.93 -9.87 -9.04
CA GLN A 76 18.74 -10.01 -10.48
C GLN A 76 17.56 -9.16 -10.95
N LEU A 77 17.81 -8.25 -11.89
CA LEU A 77 16.79 -7.37 -12.44
C LEU A 77 16.04 -8.04 -13.59
N VAL A 78 14.73 -8.22 -13.43
CA VAL A 78 13.82 -8.69 -14.48
C VAL A 78 12.97 -7.54 -15.00
N ARG A 79 12.65 -7.60 -16.30
CA ARG A 79 11.88 -6.58 -17.01
C ARG A 79 10.92 -7.24 -17.99
N GLU A 80 9.62 -6.94 -17.89
CA GLU A 80 8.59 -7.53 -18.75
C GLU A 80 7.48 -6.52 -19.07
N PRO A 81 6.82 -6.64 -20.24
CA PRO A 81 5.65 -5.82 -20.57
C PRO A 81 4.44 -6.18 -19.69
N VAL A 82 3.58 -5.18 -19.41
CA VAL A 82 2.30 -5.33 -18.69
C VAL A 82 1.17 -4.79 -19.55
#